data_AF-A0AAW1TGX6-F1
#
_entry.id   AF-A0AAW1TGX6-F1
#
_cell.length_a   1.000
_cell.length_b   1.000
_cell.length_c   1.000
_cell.angle_alpha   90.00
_cell.angle_beta   90.00
_cell.angle_gamma   90.00
#
_symmetry.space_group_name_H-M   'P 1'
#
loop_
_entity.id
_entity.type
_entity.pdbx_description
1 polymer ?
#
loop_
_entity_poly.entity_id
_entity_poly.type
_entity_poly.pdbx_seq_one_letter_code
_entity_poly.pdbx_strand_id
1 'polypeptide(L)'
;MQVSICAVLAFQKDAGDEEMFLGSRFYVISRHMILLTGLAYLCDGVVKEAENIMITCISFFTQASLSKTGEEEVLEKNLRILCRNVERRMPKFSAAGVFSINVSMLGLLVGCIISNMVIIIQYIQSGINEKMKISCNLLKTEETV
;
A
#
# COMPACT_ATOMS: atom_id res chain seq x y z
N MET A 1 -10.74 -10.98 1.88
CA MET A 1 -10.51 -10.63 0.46
C MET A 1 -11.25 -11.56 -0.51
N GLN A 2 -11.31 -12.88 -0.26
CA GLN A 2 -12.00 -13.86 -1.13
C GLN A 2 -13.53 -13.65 -1.27
N VAL A 3 -14.20 -13.10 -0.25
CA VAL A 3 -15.66 -12.90 -0.27
C VAL A 3 -16.11 -11.84 -1.31
N SER A 4 -15.29 -10.81 -1.53
CA SER A 4 -15.60 -9.75 -2.51
C SER A 4 -15.43 -10.24 -3.95
N ILE A 5 -14.45 -11.11 -4.19
CA ILE A 5 -14.23 -11.74 -5.51
C ILE A 5 -15.38 -12.70 -5.83
N CYS A 6 -15.89 -13.45 -4.85
CA CYS A 6 -17.02 -14.37 -5.05
C CYS A 6 -18.33 -13.63 -5.40
N ALA A 7 -18.57 -12.45 -4.84
CA ALA A 7 -19.74 -11.64 -5.21
C ALA A 7 -19.64 -11.07 -6.64
N VAL A 8 -18.43 -10.71 -7.07
CA VAL A 8 -18.16 -10.24 -8.45
C VAL A 8 -18.25 -11.37 -9.47
N LEU A 9 -17.93 -12.61 -9.08
CA LEU A 9 -18.11 -13.81 -9.91
C LEU A 9 -19.57 -14.29 -9.94
N ALA A 10 -20.34 -14.10 -8.86
CA ALA A 10 -21.76 -14.45 -8.82
C ALA A 10 -22.60 -13.53 -9.74
N PHE A 11 -22.21 -12.26 -9.89
CA PHE A 11 -22.80 -11.33 -10.87
C PHE A 11 -22.41 -11.61 -12.34
N GLN A 12 -21.50 -12.57 -12.58
CA GLN A 12 -20.94 -12.86 -13.89
C GLN A 12 -21.85 -13.75 -14.75
N LYS A 13 -22.94 -14.30 -14.19
CA LYS A 13 -23.75 -15.32 -14.87
C LYS A 13 -24.95 -14.78 -15.67
N ASP A 14 -25.37 -13.52 -15.47
CA ASP A 14 -26.72 -13.08 -15.92
C ASP A 14 -26.83 -11.78 -16.73
N ALA A 15 -25.76 -11.16 -17.26
CA ALA A 15 -25.93 -9.88 -17.99
C ALA A 15 -25.15 -9.81 -19.31
N GLY A 16 -25.90 -9.72 -20.41
CA GLY A 16 -25.43 -9.54 -21.79
C GLY A 16 -25.18 -8.09 -22.22
N ASP A 17 -24.87 -7.18 -21.29
CA ASP A 17 -24.52 -5.79 -21.60
C ASP A 17 -23.14 -5.43 -21.03
N GLU A 18 -22.13 -5.43 -21.90
CA GLU A 18 -20.71 -5.26 -21.54
C GLU A 18 -20.37 -3.87 -20.95
N GLU A 19 -21.12 -2.82 -21.30
CA GLU A 19 -20.82 -1.45 -20.84
C GLU A 19 -21.28 -1.16 -19.40
N MET A 20 -22.46 -1.66 -19.01
CA MET A 20 -22.97 -1.50 -17.63
C MET A 20 -22.12 -2.33 -16.64
N PHE A 21 -21.53 -3.41 -17.13
CA PHE A 21 -20.64 -4.29 -16.37
C PHE A 21 -19.30 -3.61 -16.02
N LEU A 22 -18.72 -2.87 -16.95
CA LEU A 22 -17.46 -2.15 -16.72
C LEU A 22 -17.61 -1.08 -15.63
N GLY A 23 -18.68 -0.29 -15.69
CA GLY A 23 -18.95 0.79 -14.74
C GLY A 23 -19.08 0.30 -13.29
N SER A 24 -19.77 -0.83 -13.08
CA SER A 24 -19.93 -1.43 -11.75
C SER A 24 -18.59 -1.89 -11.15
N ARG A 25 -17.70 -2.47 -11.98
CA ARG A 25 -16.37 -2.91 -11.54
C ARG A 25 -15.45 -1.73 -11.20
N PHE A 26 -15.47 -0.68 -12.01
CA PHE A 26 -14.74 0.56 -11.72
C PHE A 26 -15.20 1.21 -10.42
N TYR A 27 -16.51 1.21 -10.14
CA TYR A 27 -17.05 1.75 -8.90
C TYR A 27 -16.59 0.95 -7.67
N VAL A 28 -16.66 -0.38 -7.74
CA VAL A 28 -16.22 -1.24 -6.63
C VAL A 28 -14.70 -1.08 -6.39
N ILE A 29 -13.89 -1.08 -7.44
CA ILE A 29 -12.43 -0.93 -7.33
C ILE A 29 -12.08 0.44 -6.75
N SER A 30 -12.65 1.53 -7.30
CA SER A 30 -12.35 2.89 -6.82
C SER A 30 -12.73 3.09 -5.35
N ARG A 31 -13.90 2.59 -4.91
CA ARG A 31 -14.32 2.65 -3.51
C ARG A 31 -13.33 1.93 -2.58
N HIS A 32 -12.84 0.75 -2.97
CA HIS A 32 -11.88 0.00 -2.14
C HIS A 32 -10.52 0.69 -2.09
N MET A 33 -10.07 1.29 -3.20
CA MET A 33 -8.80 2.03 -3.23
C MET A 33 -8.84 3.27 -2.34
N ILE A 34 -9.96 4.01 -2.33
CA ILE A 34 -10.16 5.17 -1.45
C ILE A 34 -10.13 4.74 0.02
N LEU A 35 -10.85 3.66 0.37
CA LEU A 35 -10.87 3.14 1.74
C LEU A 35 -9.49 2.66 2.21
N LEU A 36 -8.76 1.93 1.37
CA LEU A 36 -7.40 1.46 1.69
C LEU A 36 -6.43 2.63 1.87
N THR A 37 -6.53 3.64 1.02
CA THR A 37 -5.69 4.85 1.12
C THR A 37 -5.99 5.62 2.40
N GLY A 38 -7.27 5.85 2.71
CA GLY A 38 -7.68 6.52 3.94
C GLY A 38 -7.25 5.76 5.19
N LEU A 39 -7.43 4.44 5.20
CA LEU A 39 -6.99 3.59 6.32
C LEU A 39 -5.48 3.65 6.51
N ALA A 40 -4.70 3.53 5.42
CA ALA A 40 -3.24 3.61 5.50
C ALA A 40 -2.77 4.95 6.06
N TYR A 41 -3.41 6.05 5.66
CA TYR A 41 -3.08 7.40 6.14
C TYR A 41 -3.40 7.57 7.64
N LEU A 42 -4.55 7.08 8.08
CA LEU A 42 -4.94 7.11 9.50
C LEU A 42 -4.00 6.25 10.36
N CYS A 43 -3.67 5.04 9.90
CA CYS A 43 -2.74 4.15 10.59
C CYS A 43 -1.34 4.78 10.71
N ASP A 44 -0.81 5.35 9.64
CA ASP A 44 0.49 6.04 9.63
C ASP A 44 0.48 7.28 10.55
N GLY A 45 -0.63 8.03 10.55
CA GLY A 45 -0.84 9.17 11.44
C GLY A 45 -0.83 8.78 12.92
N VAL A 46 -1.51 7.69 13.31
CA VAL A 46 -1.53 7.21 14.70
C VAL A 46 -0.14 6.77 15.16
N VAL A 47 0.64 6.12 14.28
CA VAL A 47 2.01 5.70 14.60
C VAL A 47 2.91 6.92 14.83
N LYS A 48 2.84 7.91 13.92
CA LYS A 48 3.60 9.17 14.05
C LYS A 48 3.20 9.97 15.29
N GLU A 49 1.90 10.00 15.61
CA GLU A 49 1.43 10.69 16.81
C GLU A 49 1.93 9.99 18.08
N ALA A 50 1.94 8.66 18.11
CA ALA A 50 2.53 7.90 19.21
C ALA A 50 4.04 8.16 19.37
N GLU A 51 4.78 8.27 18.26
CA GLU A 51 6.19 8.69 18.26
C GLU A 51 6.37 10.11 18.82
N ASN A 52 5.56 11.06 18.38
CA ASN A 52 5.60 12.44 18.86
C ASN A 52 5.31 12.55 20.36
N ILE A 53 4.29 11.85 20.86
CA ILE A 53 3.97 11.80 22.29
C ILE A 53 5.17 11.25 23.07
N MET A 54 5.80 10.18 22.60
CA MET A 54 6.97 9.59 23.25
C MET A 54 8.15 10.58 23.30
N ILE A 55 8.48 11.21 22.17
CA ILE A 55 9.56 12.21 22.09
C ILE A 55 9.29 13.39 23.02
N THR A 56 8.05 13.90 23.02
CA THR A 56 7.63 15.01 23.89
C THR A 56 7.79 14.63 25.35
N CYS A 57 7.34 13.44 25.73
CA CYS A 57 7.45 12.93 27.10
C CYS A 57 8.92 12.84 27.53
N ILE A 58 9.79 12.25 26.69
CA ILE A 58 11.23 12.20 26.95
C ILE A 58 11.81 13.59 27.11
N SER A 59 11.50 14.52 26.19
CA SER A 59 12.05 15.87 26.20
C SER A 59 11.67 16.68 27.44
N PHE A 60 10.45 16.49 27.94
CA PHE A 60 9.97 17.13 29.17
C PHE A 60 10.75 16.63 30.39
N PHE A 61 11.06 15.33 30.42
CA PHE A 61 11.86 14.72 31.49
C PHE A 61 13.34 15.05 31.42
N THR A 62 13.94 15.23 30.23
CA THR A 62 15.34 15.67 30.14
C THR A 62 15.53 17.15 30.48
N GLN A 63 14.51 17.98 30.26
CA GLN A 63 14.55 19.41 30.61
C GLN A 63 14.21 19.68 32.07
N ALA A 64 13.36 18.87 32.69
CA ALA A 64 13.18 18.87 34.13
C ALA A 64 14.48 18.36 34.77
N SER A 65 15.37 19.28 35.18
CA SER A 65 16.57 18.94 35.91
C SER A 65 16.18 18.20 37.20
N LEU A 66 16.19 16.88 37.15
CA LEU A 66 15.98 16.04 38.32
C LEU A 66 17.10 16.40 39.32
N SER A 67 16.68 16.98 40.45
CA SER A 67 17.50 17.20 41.63
C SER A 67 18.16 15.87 42.04
N LYS A 68 19.39 15.95 42.56
CA LYS A 68 20.23 14.78 42.90
C LYS A 68 19.78 14.11 44.20
N THR A 69 18.52 13.72 44.26
CA THR A 69 17.92 13.00 45.38
C THR A 69 17.82 11.53 44.98
N GLY A 70 18.10 10.58 45.88
CA GLY A 70 18.16 9.15 45.53
C GLY A 70 16.86 8.58 44.92
N GLU A 71 15.71 9.19 45.22
CA GLU A 71 14.42 8.83 44.60
C GLU A 71 14.33 9.23 43.12
N GLU A 72 15.00 10.31 42.73
CA GLU A 72 15.01 10.83 41.36
C GLU A 72 15.92 10.00 40.44
N GLU A 73 17.00 9.44 40.98
CA GLU A 73 17.87 8.51 40.26
C GLU A 73 17.15 7.18 39.95
N VAL A 74 16.31 6.72 40.89
CA VAL A 74 15.42 5.57 40.67
C VAL A 74 14.34 5.90 39.64
N LEU A 75 13.78 7.11 39.68
CA LEU A 75 12.81 7.59 38.71
C LEU A 75 13.39 7.68 37.30
N GLU A 76 14.61 8.21 37.14
CA GLU A 76 15.33 8.27 35.85
C GLU A 76 15.55 6.85 35.29
N LYS A 77 15.99 5.91 36.14
CA LYS A 77 16.22 4.53 35.73
C LYS A 77 14.93 3.84 35.27
N ASN A 78 13.83 4.03 36.00
CA ASN A 78 12.51 3.49 35.64
C ASN A 78 11.97 4.09 34.34
N LEU A 79 12.14 5.41 34.15
CA LEU A 79 11.76 6.09 32.91
C LEU A 79 12.59 5.62 31.72
N ARG A 80 13.90 5.40 31.89
CA ARG A 80 14.77 4.87 30.84
C ARG A 80 14.36 3.45 30.43
N ILE A 81 13.91 2.64 31.38
CA ILE A 81 13.33 1.31 31.13
C ILE A 81 11.98 1.44 30.43
N LEU A 82 11.13 2.37 30.85
CA LEU A 82 9.83 2.62 30.22
C LEU A 82 10.02 3.05 28.76
N CYS A 83 10.91 4.00 28.48
CA CYS A 83 11.22 4.43 27.12
C CYS A 83 11.66 3.26 26.23
N ARG A 84 12.60 2.42 26.72
CA ARG A 84 13.01 1.21 26.00
C ARG A 84 11.87 0.23 25.75
N ASN A 85 10.93 0.12 26.69
CA ASN A 85 9.76 -0.74 26.55
C ASN A 85 8.74 -0.15 25.55
N VAL A 86 8.54 1.18 25.55
CA VAL A 86 7.65 1.86 24.59
C VAL A 86 8.23 1.78 23.18
N GLU A 87 9.53 2.05 23.00
CA GLU A 87 10.24 1.87 21.72
C GLU A 87 10.02 0.47 21.13
N ARG A 88 10.07 -0.56 21.99
CA ARG A 88 9.86 -1.96 21.56
C ARG A 88 8.39 -2.32 21.32
N ARG A 89 7.46 -1.61 21.96
CA ARG A 89 6.01 -1.90 21.93
C ARG A 89 5.22 -0.85 21.17
N MET A 90 5.87 -0.07 20.30
CA MET A 90 5.16 0.90 19.48
C MET A 90 4.03 0.22 18.71
N PRO A 91 2.84 0.84 18.67
CA PRO A 91 1.72 0.31 17.93
C PRO A 91 2.13 0.17 16.47
N LYS A 92 1.98 -1.03 15.92
CA LYS A 92 2.18 -1.31 14.50
C LYS A 92 0.89 -1.86 13.94
N PHE A 93 0.32 -1.15 12.99
CA PHE A 93 -0.79 -1.69 12.22
C PHE A 93 -0.22 -2.67 11.21
N SER A 94 -0.67 -3.93 11.28
CA SER A 94 -0.26 -4.95 10.33
C SER A 94 -1.47 -5.66 9.72
N ALA A 95 -1.36 -5.96 8.43
CA ALA A 95 -2.28 -6.86 7.75
C ALA A 95 -1.88 -8.30 8.08
N ALA A 96 -2.61 -8.93 8.99
CA ALA A 96 -2.42 -10.33 9.41
C ALA A 96 -0.98 -10.68 9.87
N GLY A 97 -0.22 -9.71 10.38
CA GLY A 97 1.16 -9.92 10.83
C GLY A 97 2.20 -10.05 9.71
N VAL A 98 1.79 -10.00 8.44
CA VAL A 98 2.70 -10.21 7.29
C VAL A 98 3.27 -8.87 6.80
N PHE A 99 2.44 -7.84 6.77
CA PHE A 99 2.85 -6.53 6.27
C PHE A 99 2.41 -5.42 7.19
N SER A 100 3.31 -4.49 7.48
CA SER A 100 2.99 -3.23 8.15
C SER A 100 2.19 -2.32 7.21
N ILE A 101 1.01 -1.89 7.64
CA ILE A 101 0.14 -0.97 6.92
C ILE A 101 0.70 0.44 7.14
N ASN A 102 1.47 0.92 6.17
CA ASN A 102 2.02 2.27 6.14
C ASN A 102 1.90 2.86 4.73
N VAL A 103 2.11 4.17 4.62
CA VAL A 103 2.03 4.87 3.32
C VAL A 103 3.05 4.33 2.32
N SER A 104 4.20 3.84 2.80
CA SER A 104 5.22 3.20 1.96
C SER A 104 4.68 1.94 1.27
N MET A 105 3.95 1.09 1.98
CA MET A 105 3.33 -0.11 1.41
C MET A 105 2.25 0.22 0.38
N LEU A 106 1.49 1.30 0.60
CA LEU A 106 0.54 1.79 -0.39
C LEU A 106 1.26 2.22 -1.67
N GLY A 107 2.38 2.94 -1.53
CA GLY A 107 3.24 3.32 -2.67
C GLY A 107 3.76 2.12 -3.44
N LEU A 108 4.21 1.07 -2.75
CA LEU A 108 4.65 -0.18 -3.37
C LEU A 108 3.52 -0.88 -4.15
N LEU A 109 2.31 -0.94 -3.58
CA LEU A 109 1.14 -1.51 -4.26
C LEU A 109 0.79 -0.75 -5.53
N VAL A 110 0.74 0.58 -5.46
CA VAL A 110 0.47 1.43 -6.63
C VAL A 110 1.57 1.27 -7.68
N GLY A 111 2.84 1.25 -7.25
CA GLY A 111 3.98 1.00 -8.12
C GLY A 111 3.91 -0.35 -8.84
N CYS A 112 3.51 -1.42 -8.14
CA CYS A 112 3.30 -2.73 -8.73
C CYS A 112 2.18 -2.72 -9.79
N ILE A 113 1.07 -2.04 -9.51
CA ILE A 113 -0.04 -1.92 -10.48
C ILE A 113 0.45 -1.18 -11.74
N ILE A 114 1.11 -0.04 -11.58
CA ILE A 114 1.65 0.74 -12.71
C ILE A 114 2.67 -0.08 -13.50
N SER A 115 3.60 -0.74 -12.82
CA SER A 115 4.62 -1.58 -13.45
C SER A 115 3.99 -2.71 -14.28
N ASN A 116 2.99 -3.40 -13.73
CA ASN A 116 2.25 -4.43 -14.45
C ASN A 116 1.54 -3.86 -15.69
N MET A 117 0.94 -2.67 -15.60
CA MET A 117 0.31 -2.01 -16.75
C MET A 117 1.33 -1.70 -17.84
N VAL A 118 2.51 -1.18 -17.49
CA VAL A 118 3.58 -0.89 -18.46
C VAL A 118 4.02 -2.17 -19.18
N ILE A 119 4.22 -3.27 -18.45
CA ILE A 119 4.61 -4.56 -19.02
C ILE A 119 3.54 -5.06 -20.00
N ILE A 120 2.26 -4.98 -19.62
CA ILE A 120 1.15 -5.41 -20.48
C ILE A 120 1.10 -4.58 -21.77
N ILE A 121 1.24 -3.24 -21.67
CA ILE A 121 1.22 -2.35 -22.83
C ILE A 121 2.38 -2.67 -23.78
N GLN A 122 3.59 -2.85 -23.25
CA GLN A 122 4.77 -3.22 -24.04
C GLN A 122 4.61 -4.57 -24.73
N TYR A 123 3.99 -5.54 -24.05
CA TYR A 123 3.72 -6.86 -24.61
C TYR A 123 2.73 -6.77 -25.77
N ILE A 124 1.63 -6.02 -25.62
CA ILE A 124 0.64 -5.79 -26.68
C ILE A 124 1.27 -5.10 -27.89
N GLN A 125 2.05 -4.03 -27.67
CA GLN A 125 2.73 -3.31 -28.75
C GLN A 125 3.74 -4.19 -29.50
N SER A 126 4.48 -5.03 -28.78
CA SER A 126 5.45 -5.96 -29.39
C SER A 126 4.75 -6.98 -30.29
N GLY A 127 3.63 -7.54 -29.83
CA GLY A 127 2.83 -8.47 -30.64
C GLY A 127 2.21 -7.81 -31.89
N ILE A 128 1.79 -6.54 -31.81
CA ILE A 128 1.28 -5.79 -32.97
C ILE A 128 2.41 -5.52 -33.99
N ASN A 129 3.59 -5.12 -33.51
CA ASN A 129 4.74 -4.85 -34.38
C ASN A 129 5.21 -6.11 -35.12
N GLU A 130 5.19 -7.27 -34.46
CA GLU A 130 5.56 -8.53 -35.08
C GLU A 130 4.56 -8.93 -36.19
N LYS A 131 3.26 -8.75 -35.94
CA LYS A 131 2.21 -8.97 -36.96
C LYS A 131 2.36 -8.05 -38.17
N MET A 132 2.65 -6.75 -37.96
CA MET A 132 2.90 -5.82 -39.07
C MET A 132 4.14 -6.19 -39.89
N LYS A 133 5.21 -6.68 -39.23
CA LYS A 133 6.44 -7.09 -39.91
C LYS A 133 6.24 -8.32 -40.80
N ILE A 134 5.42 -9.27 -40.35
CA ILE A 134 5.03 -10.45 -41.16
C ILE A 134 4.23 -10.01 -42.38
N SER A 135 3.23 -9.13 -42.22
CA SER A 135 2.42 -8.62 -43.34
C SER A 135 3.25 -7.86 -44.39
N CYS A 136 4.22 -7.04 -43.97
CA CYS A 136 5.11 -6.34 -44.90
C CYS A 136 6.05 -7.27 -45.68
N ASN A 137 6.50 -8.37 -45.07
CA ASN A 137 7.35 -9.34 -45.77
C ASN A 137 6.56 -10.15 -46.81
N LEU A 138 5.30 -10.50 -46.52
CA LEU A 138 4.42 -11.18 -47.49
C LEU A 138 4.17 -10.32 -48.74
N LEU A 139 3.86 -9.03 -48.57
CA LEU A 139 3.64 -8.10 -49.69
C LEU A 139 4.88 -7.93 -50.59
N LYS A 140 6.09 -7.90 -50.02
CA LYS A 140 7.33 -7.85 -50.82
C LYS A 140 7.62 -9.13 -51.61
N THR A 141 7.05 -10.26 -51.16
CA THR A 141 7.24 -11.54 -51.84
C THR A 141 6.30 -11.68 -53.04
N GLU A 142 5.16 -10.98 -53.04
CA GLU A 142 4.24 -10.92 -54.19
C GLU A 142 4.71 -9.97 -55.31
N GLU A 143 5.47 -8.91 -55.00
CA GLU A 143 6.03 -8.00 -56.01
C GLU A 143 7.27 -8.56 -56.74
N THR A 144 7.82 -9.71 -56.30
CA THR A 144 9.05 -10.30 -56.85
C THR A 144 8.82 -11.58 -57.67
N VAL A 145 7.55 -11.94 -57.93
CA VAL A 145 7.12 -13.03 -58.82
C VAL A 145 6.50 -12.44 -60.08
#